data_AF-A0A069S5Q0-F1
#
_entry.id   AF-A0A069S5Q0-F1
#
_cell.length_a   1.000
_cell.length_b   1.000
_cell.length_c   1.000
_cell.angle_alpha   90.00
_cell.angle_beta   90.00
_cell.angle_gamma   90.00
#
_symmetry.space_group_name_H-M   'P 1'
#
loop_
_entity.id
_entity.type
_entity.pdbx_description
1 polymer ?
#
loop_
_entity_poly.entity_id
_entity_poly.type
_entity_poly.pdbx_seq_one_letter_code
_entity_poly.pdbx_strand_id
1 'polypeptide(L)'
;GILRELFGMAERIIVATDAGREGELIFRYIYSYLECRTPFVRLWISSLTDRAIREGLQHLRPGNEYDNLYLSAKARSEADWIVGINASQALAVAAGRGVWSLGRVQTPTLAIICSRYLENKAFKPAAYFRLKLSTAKEGTEFTVLSTEKFDGREKAEAARAEVIGARTVRVVNVERKEAREQPPLLYDLTTLQKEAN
;
A
#
# COMPACT_ATOMS: atom_id res chain seq x y z
N GLY A 1 -21.78 21.95 27.04
CA GLY A 1 -20.72 21.97 26.02
C GLY A 1 -21.32 22.46 24.71
N ILE A 2 -20.59 23.29 23.96
CA ILE A 2 -21.12 24.07 22.82
C ILE A 2 -21.91 23.20 21.83
N LEU A 3 -21.38 22.04 21.43
CA LEU A 3 -22.07 21.15 20.48
C LEU A 3 -23.42 20.63 20.99
N ARG A 4 -23.52 20.30 22.29
CA ARG A 4 -24.78 19.82 22.89
C ARG A 4 -25.87 20.89 22.82
N GLU A 5 -25.51 22.13 23.11
CA GLU A 5 -26.43 23.27 23.08
C GLU A 5 -26.86 23.58 21.65
N LEU A 6 -25.91 23.74 20.72
CA LEU A 6 -26.20 24.03 19.32
C LEU A 6 -27.01 22.92 18.65
N PHE A 7 -26.72 21.65 18.93
CA PHE A 7 -27.47 20.54 18.36
C PHE A 7 -28.92 20.51 18.88
N GLY A 8 -29.15 20.86 20.14
CA GLY A 8 -30.48 20.92 20.74
C GLY A 8 -31.33 22.09 20.24
N MET A 9 -30.69 23.19 19.83
CA MET A 9 -31.38 24.37 19.27
C MET A 9 -31.63 24.27 17.76
N ALA A 10 -30.90 23.41 17.06
CA ALA A 10 -31.00 23.29 15.60
C ALA A 10 -32.22 22.48 15.17
N GLU A 11 -32.89 22.94 14.10
CA GLU A 11 -33.93 22.15 13.42
C GLU A 11 -33.33 21.00 12.59
N ARG A 12 -32.10 21.18 12.10
CA ARG A 12 -31.35 20.23 11.29
C ARG A 12 -29.85 20.45 11.43
N ILE A 13 -29.08 19.37 11.37
CA ILE A 13 -27.61 19.41 11.31
C ILE A 13 -27.13 19.12 9.89
N ILE A 14 -26.23 19.94 9.36
CA ILE A 14 -25.48 19.62 8.14
C ILE A 14 -24.11 19.12 8.57
N VAL A 15 -23.84 17.85 8.28
CA VAL A 15 -22.57 17.23 8.61
C VAL A 15 -21.59 17.53 7.48
N ALA A 16 -20.51 18.23 7.81
CA ALA A 16 -19.49 18.70 6.87
C ALA A 16 -18.08 18.18 7.20
N THR A 17 -17.95 17.07 7.93
CA THR A 17 -16.69 16.33 8.07
C THR A 17 -16.27 15.71 6.74
N ASP A 18 -15.00 15.33 6.61
CA ASP A 18 -14.44 14.78 5.37
C ASP A 18 -15.28 13.64 4.77
N ALA A 19 -15.29 13.58 3.43
CA ALA A 19 -15.99 12.57 2.65
C ALA A 19 -15.27 11.22 2.70
N GLY A 20 -15.32 10.56 3.86
CA GLY A 20 -14.67 9.27 4.10
C GLY A 20 -15.13 8.59 5.39
N ARG A 21 -14.61 7.37 5.60
CA ARG A 21 -14.94 6.53 6.77
C ARG A 21 -14.70 7.24 8.11
N GLU A 22 -13.54 7.88 8.26
CA GLU A 22 -13.20 8.58 9.52
C GLU A 22 -14.09 9.79 9.76
N GLY A 23 -14.43 10.53 8.70
CA GLY A 23 -15.34 11.68 8.79
C GLY A 23 -16.74 11.28 9.26
N GLU A 24 -17.27 10.15 8.78
CA GLU A 24 -18.52 9.58 9.30
C GLU A 24 -18.42 9.16 10.76
N LEU A 25 -17.32 8.47 11.11
CA LEU A 25 -17.12 7.93 12.45
C LEU A 25 -17.10 9.04 13.50
N ILE A 26 -16.34 10.11 13.26
CA ILE A 26 -16.19 11.23 14.17
C ILE A 26 -17.55 11.87 14.46
N PHE A 27 -18.31 12.23 13.42
CA PHE A 27 -19.61 12.85 13.60
C PHE A 27 -20.57 11.93 14.35
N ARG A 28 -20.68 10.66 13.93
CA ARG A 28 -21.62 9.71 14.52
C ARG A 28 -21.29 9.39 15.96
N TYR A 29 -20.01 9.34 16.35
CA TYR A 29 -19.60 9.19 17.75
C TYR A 29 -20.05 10.37 18.59
N ILE A 30 -19.83 11.60 18.13
CA ILE A 30 -20.30 12.81 18.83
C ILE A 30 -21.83 12.80 18.93
N TYR A 31 -22.51 12.53 17.83
CA TYR A 31 -23.97 12.49 17.75
C TYR A 31 -24.56 11.46 18.73
N SER A 32 -24.02 10.24 18.74
CA SER A 32 -24.42 9.18 19.67
C SER A 32 -24.07 9.49 21.12
N TYR A 33 -22.87 10.00 21.40
CA TYR A 33 -22.42 10.36 22.75
C TYR A 33 -23.28 11.47 23.38
N LEU A 34 -23.74 12.42 22.55
CA LEU A 34 -24.62 13.50 23.00
C LEU A 34 -26.09 13.06 23.09
N GLU A 35 -26.43 11.84 22.68
CA GLU A 35 -27.80 11.33 22.55
C GLU A 35 -28.68 12.25 21.68
N CYS A 36 -28.07 12.87 20.66
CA CYS A 36 -28.75 13.82 19.80
C CYS A 36 -29.82 13.11 18.95
N ARG A 37 -30.96 13.78 18.76
CA ARG A 37 -32.07 13.32 17.90
C ARG A 37 -32.37 14.26 16.75
N THR A 38 -31.66 15.38 16.68
CA THR A 38 -31.83 16.39 15.64
C THR A 38 -31.51 15.78 14.28
N PRO A 39 -32.43 15.84 13.29
CA PRO A 39 -32.20 15.22 12.00
C PRO A 39 -30.96 15.82 11.33
N PHE A 40 -30.18 14.99 10.65
CA PHE A 40 -28.98 15.44 9.97
C PHE A 40 -28.94 15.00 8.50
N VAL A 41 -28.23 15.79 7.71
CA VAL A 41 -27.95 15.53 6.29
C VAL A 41 -26.46 15.70 6.03
N ARG A 42 -25.97 15.14 4.93
CA ARG A 42 -24.55 15.05 4.63
C ARG A 42 -24.13 15.95 3.49
N LEU A 43 -23.13 16.79 3.74
CA LEU A 43 -22.34 17.45 2.71
C LEU A 43 -21.21 16.50 2.32
N TRP A 44 -21.23 16.00 1.07
CA TRP A 44 -20.28 15.03 0.56
C TRP A 44 -19.44 15.60 -0.58
N ILE A 45 -18.33 16.26 -0.23
CA ILE A 45 -17.44 16.93 -1.18
C ILE A 45 -15.99 16.48 -0.99
N SER A 46 -15.25 16.40 -2.09
CA SER A 46 -13.81 16.08 -2.11
C SER A 46 -12.92 17.30 -2.41
N SER A 47 -13.52 18.46 -2.64
CA SER A 47 -12.86 19.73 -2.96
C SER A 47 -13.38 20.83 -2.04
N LEU A 48 -12.46 21.66 -1.52
CA LEU A 48 -12.77 22.80 -0.66
C LEU A 48 -12.92 24.12 -1.45
N THR A 49 -13.09 24.05 -2.77
CA THR A 49 -13.33 25.26 -3.58
C THR A 49 -14.73 25.82 -3.31
N ASP A 50 -14.86 27.15 -3.36
CA ASP A 50 -16.14 27.86 -3.26
C ASP A 50 -17.25 27.24 -4.12
N ARG A 51 -16.90 26.89 -5.36
CA ARG A 51 -17.82 26.27 -6.31
C ARG A 51 -18.29 24.90 -5.82
N ALA A 52 -17.36 24.02 -5.43
CA ALA A 52 -17.69 22.68 -4.94
C ALA A 52 -18.52 22.71 -3.66
N ILE A 53 -18.24 23.65 -2.75
CA ILE A 53 -19.02 23.83 -1.52
C ILE A 53 -20.45 24.29 -1.85
N ARG A 54 -20.62 25.30 -2.72
CA ARG A 54 -21.94 25.80 -3.13
C ARG A 54 -22.75 24.71 -3.82
N GLU A 55 -22.15 23.99 -4.77
CA GLU A 55 -22.79 22.87 -5.47
C GLU A 55 -23.13 21.73 -4.50
N GLY A 56 -22.23 21.39 -3.56
CA GLY A 56 -22.46 20.36 -2.56
C GLY A 56 -23.59 20.70 -1.58
N LEU A 57 -23.71 21.97 -1.15
CA LEU A 57 -24.79 22.43 -0.28
C LEU A 57 -26.16 22.39 -0.98
N GLN A 58 -26.20 22.49 -2.31
CA GLN A 58 -27.44 22.31 -3.09
C GLN A 58 -27.84 20.83 -3.21
N HIS A 59 -26.90 19.89 -3.05
CA HIS A 59 -27.08 18.45 -3.26
C HIS A 59 -26.77 17.65 -1.98
N LEU A 60 -27.32 18.10 -0.84
CA LEU A 60 -27.18 17.41 0.43
C LEU A 60 -27.78 16.00 0.37
N ARG A 61 -27.08 15.03 0.96
CA ARG A 61 -27.46 13.63 0.94
C ARG A 61 -28.09 13.22 2.26
N PRO A 62 -29.15 12.40 2.26
CA PRO A 62 -29.67 11.78 3.48
C PRO A 62 -28.58 11.03 4.26
N GLY A 63 -28.58 11.19 5.59
CA GLY A 63 -27.56 10.57 6.44
C GLY A 63 -27.54 9.04 6.39
N ASN A 64 -28.70 8.42 6.16
CA ASN A 64 -28.84 6.96 6.11
C ASN A 64 -28.12 6.31 4.91
N GLU A 65 -27.85 7.07 3.84
CA GLU A 65 -27.03 6.58 2.72
C GLU A 65 -25.61 6.19 3.16
N TYR A 66 -25.13 6.74 4.29
CA TYR A 66 -23.79 6.51 4.83
C TYR A 66 -23.78 5.59 6.05
N ASP A 67 -24.90 4.97 6.42
CA ASP A 67 -24.97 4.09 7.59
C ASP A 67 -23.99 2.90 7.47
N ASN A 68 -23.91 2.26 6.30
CA ASN A 68 -22.95 1.18 6.07
C ASN A 68 -21.49 1.65 6.16
N LEU A 69 -21.21 2.88 5.72
CA LEU A 69 -19.87 3.46 5.80
C LEU A 69 -19.47 3.72 7.25
N TYR A 70 -20.40 4.26 8.05
CA TYR A 70 -20.25 4.43 9.49
C TYR A 70 -20.06 3.07 10.19
N LEU A 71 -20.92 2.09 9.93
CA LEU A 71 -20.83 0.76 10.56
C LEU A 71 -19.49 0.08 10.23
N SER A 72 -18.99 0.23 9.01
CA SER A 72 -17.66 -0.26 8.62
C SER A 72 -16.55 0.43 9.41
N ALA A 73 -16.60 1.76 9.55
CA ALA A 73 -15.61 2.53 10.31
C ALA A 73 -15.65 2.18 11.81
N LYS A 74 -16.85 2.03 12.38
CA LYS A 74 -17.06 1.62 13.76
C LYS A 74 -16.50 0.23 14.03
N ALA A 75 -16.87 -0.76 13.20
CA ALA A 75 -16.37 -2.12 13.33
C ALA A 75 -14.84 -2.18 13.25
N ARG A 76 -14.23 -1.37 12.38
CA ARG A 76 -12.76 -1.24 12.32
C ARG A 76 -12.19 -0.68 13.63
N SER A 77 -12.74 0.43 14.13
CA SER A 77 -12.31 1.07 15.37
C SER A 77 -12.38 0.11 16.57
N GLU A 78 -13.49 -0.60 16.70
CA GLU A 78 -13.70 -1.61 17.75
C GLU A 78 -12.75 -2.80 17.60
N ALA A 79 -12.56 -3.33 16.38
CA ALA A 79 -11.64 -4.43 16.14
C ALA A 79 -10.18 -4.05 16.44
N ASP A 80 -9.75 -2.86 16.04
CA ASP A 80 -8.40 -2.35 16.33
C ASP A 80 -8.20 -2.19 17.85
N TRP A 81 -9.22 -1.71 18.57
CA TRP A 81 -9.18 -1.58 20.03
C TRP A 81 -9.15 -2.95 20.72
N ILE A 82 -10.04 -3.87 20.38
CA ILE A 82 -10.13 -5.20 20.98
C ILE A 82 -8.82 -5.97 20.81
N VAL A 83 -8.26 -6.00 19.59
CA VAL A 83 -6.98 -6.68 19.34
C VAL A 83 -5.85 -5.96 20.07
N GLY A 84 -5.79 -4.63 19.97
CA GLY A 84 -4.70 -3.84 20.54
C GLY A 84 -4.61 -3.94 22.06
N ILE A 85 -5.74 -3.76 22.77
CA ILE A 85 -5.77 -3.76 24.22
C ILE A 85 -5.46 -5.15 24.78
N ASN A 86 -6.11 -6.19 24.27
CA ASN A 86 -5.97 -7.55 24.80
C ASN A 86 -4.57 -8.10 24.52
N ALA A 87 -4.06 -7.96 23.30
CA ALA A 87 -2.74 -8.47 22.95
C ALA A 87 -1.62 -7.75 23.71
N SER A 88 -1.69 -6.41 23.79
CA SER A 88 -0.67 -5.64 24.51
C SER A 88 -0.65 -5.96 26.00
N GLN A 89 -1.82 -6.10 26.64
CA GLN A 89 -1.92 -6.50 28.04
C GLN A 89 -1.42 -7.92 28.29
N ALA A 90 -1.80 -8.89 27.43
CA ALA A 90 -1.33 -10.27 27.54
C ALA A 90 0.20 -10.36 27.45
N LEU A 91 0.83 -9.61 26.53
CA LEU A 91 2.28 -9.59 26.41
C LEU A 91 2.95 -8.89 27.60
N ALA A 92 2.39 -7.80 28.11
CA ALA A 92 2.91 -7.14 29.32
C ALA A 92 2.91 -8.07 30.54
N VAL A 93 1.85 -8.88 30.71
CA VAL A 93 1.78 -9.89 31.77
C VAL A 93 2.82 -11.00 31.57
N ALA A 94 2.99 -11.48 30.34
CA ALA A 94 3.89 -12.60 30.04
C ALA A 94 5.39 -12.21 30.08
N ALA A 95 5.74 -11.01 29.61
CA ALA A 95 7.12 -10.58 29.40
C ALA A 95 7.69 -9.71 30.55
N GLY A 96 6.87 -9.29 31.52
CA GLY A 96 7.30 -8.43 32.64
C GLY A 96 7.32 -6.94 32.30
N ARG A 97 8.08 -6.13 33.07
CA ARG A 97 8.02 -4.65 33.02
C ARG A 97 8.42 -4.11 31.64
N GLY A 98 7.45 -3.57 30.91
CA GLY A 98 7.65 -2.85 29.65
C GLY A 98 6.31 -2.52 28.98
N VAL A 99 6.26 -1.48 28.15
CA VAL A 99 5.09 -1.19 27.30
C VAL A 99 5.32 -1.90 25.96
N TRP A 100 4.61 -2.99 25.74
CA TRP A 100 4.70 -3.78 24.51
C TRP A 100 3.43 -3.58 23.69
N SER A 101 3.47 -2.69 22.70
CA SER A 101 2.31 -2.40 21.86
C SER A 101 2.14 -3.48 20.78
N LEU A 102 1.01 -4.17 20.82
CA LEU A 102 0.57 -5.08 19.78
C LEU A 102 -0.69 -4.52 19.11
N GLY A 103 -0.90 -4.86 17.84
CA GLY A 103 -2.09 -4.40 17.13
C GLY A 103 -2.20 -5.00 15.74
N ARG A 104 -3.42 -5.01 15.22
CA ARG A 104 -3.81 -5.67 13.97
C ARG A 104 -2.99 -5.19 12.75
N VAL A 105 -2.49 -3.96 12.74
CA VAL A 105 -1.69 -3.40 11.64
C VAL A 105 -0.20 -3.29 11.98
N GLN A 106 0.15 -2.76 13.15
CA GLN A 106 1.55 -2.56 13.55
C GLN A 106 2.34 -3.87 13.66
N THR A 107 1.73 -4.91 14.23
CA THR A 107 2.39 -6.20 14.48
C THR A 107 2.72 -6.96 13.19
N PRO A 108 1.79 -7.15 12.23
CA PRO A 108 2.16 -7.79 10.97
C PRO A 108 3.12 -6.95 10.13
N THR A 109 3.05 -5.62 10.21
CA THR A 109 4.01 -4.74 9.53
C THR A 109 5.43 -4.98 10.08
N LEU A 110 5.58 -5.03 11.40
CA LEU A 110 6.86 -5.38 12.04
C LEU A 110 7.31 -6.80 11.65
N ALA A 111 6.39 -7.76 11.57
CA ALA A 111 6.71 -9.13 11.16
C ALA A 111 7.28 -9.19 9.74
N ILE A 112 6.76 -8.39 8.79
CA ILE A 112 7.28 -8.29 7.42
C ILE A 112 8.74 -7.80 7.44
N ILE A 113 9.02 -6.74 8.21
CA ILE A 113 10.37 -6.18 8.34
C ILE A 113 11.32 -7.21 8.97
N CYS A 114 10.91 -7.84 10.08
CA CYS A 114 11.69 -8.88 10.75
C CYS A 114 11.98 -10.08 9.83
N SER A 115 10.99 -10.56 9.06
CA SER A 115 11.18 -11.65 8.10
C SER A 115 12.25 -11.29 7.06
N ARG A 116 12.16 -10.09 6.47
CA ARG A 116 13.14 -9.62 5.47
C ARG A 116 14.53 -9.46 6.05
N TYR A 117 14.63 -8.97 7.28
CA TYR A 117 15.91 -8.89 7.98
C TYR A 117 16.53 -10.27 8.23
N LEU A 118 15.74 -11.26 8.67
CA LEU A 118 16.20 -12.62 8.90
C LEU A 118 16.60 -13.32 7.59
N GLU A 119 15.82 -13.16 6.52
CA GLU A 119 16.17 -13.63 5.17
C GLU A 119 17.51 -13.05 4.71
N ASN A 120 17.71 -11.74 4.88
CA ASN A 120 18.95 -11.06 4.52
C ASN A 120 20.14 -11.53 5.36
N LYS A 121 19.96 -11.72 6.68
CA LYS A 121 20.99 -12.26 7.56
C LYS A 121 21.35 -13.71 7.26
N ALA A 122 20.37 -14.52 6.87
CA ALA A 122 20.57 -15.91 6.49
C ALA A 122 21.12 -16.07 5.06
N PHE A 123 21.09 -15.00 4.26
CA PHE A 123 21.58 -15.02 2.89
C PHE A 123 23.08 -15.31 2.86
N LYS A 124 23.45 -16.44 2.26
CA LYS A 124 24.83 -16.81 1.95
C LYS A 124 25.05 -16.56 0.47
N PRO A 125 25.89 -15.58 0.08
CA PRO A 125 26.21 -15.33 -1.32
C PRO A 125 26.76 -16.61 -1.95
N ALA A 126 26.13 -17.07 -3.03
CA ALA A 126 26.60 -18.18 -3.83
C ALA A 126 27.16 -17.63 -5.15
N ALA A 127 28.40 -18.02 -5.48
CA ALA A 127 29.00 -17.67 -6.75
C ALA A 127 28.35 -18.51 -7.86
N TYR A 128 27.87 -17.84 -8.90
CA TYR A 128 27.42 -18.46 -10.15
C TYR A 128 28.12 -17.77 -11.31
N PHE A 129 28.27 -18.49 -12.41
CA PHE A 129 28.95 -18.01 -13.60
C PHE A 129 27.97 -17.94 -14.77
N ARG A 130 28.15 -16.93 -15.63
CA ARG A 130 27.49 -16.85 -16.93
C ARG A 130 28.56 -16.66 -18.00
N LEU A 131 28.36 -17.26 -19.16
CA LEU A 131 29.26 -17.06 -20.28
C LEU A 131 28.92 -15.72 -20.92
N LYS A 132 29.95 -14.89 -21.10
CA LYS A 132 29.88 -13.64 -21.83
C LYS A 132 30.59 -13.83 -23.17
N LEU A 133 29.86 -13.66 -24.26
CA LEU A 133 30.41 -13.69 -25.61
C LEU A 133 30.35 -12.29 -26.19
N SER A 134 31.51 -11.74 -26.54
CA SER A 134 31.63 -10.56 -27.38
C SER A 134 31.76 -11.01 -28.84
N THR A 135 30.88 -10.54 -29.71
CA THR A 135 30.88 -10.93 -31.13
C THR A 135 30.45 -9.75 -31.99
N ALA A 136 30.59 -9.90 -33.31
CA ALA A 136 30.19 -8.88 -34.27
C ALA A 136 29.40 -9.51 -35.43
N LYS A 137 28.41 -8.79 -35.94
CA LYS A 137 27.73 -9.12 -37.19
C LYS A 137 27.61 -7.87 -38.04
N GLU A 138 28.02 -7.95 -39.31
CA GLU A 138 27.93 -6.83 -40.26
C GLU A 138 28.56 -5.53 -39.71
N GLY A 139 29.70 -5.64 -39.02
CA GLY A 139 30.40 -4.50 -38.41
C GLY A 139 29.80 -3.98 -37.10
N THR A 140 28.69 -4.53 -36.62
CA THR A 140 28.10 -4.18 -35.33
C THR A 140 28.57 -5.14 -34.24
N GLU A 141 29.36 -4.64 -33.28
CA GLU A 141 29.78 -5.38 -32.10
C GLU A 141 28.68 -5.41 -31.04
N PHE A 142 28.50 -6.57 -30.40
CA PHE A 142 27.58 -6.72 -29.28
C PHE A 142 28.02 -7.84 -28.33
N THR A 143 27.48 -7.79 -27.12
CA THR A 143 27.70 -8.81 -26.10
C THR A 143 26.42 -9.61 -25.89
N VAL A 144 26.54 -10.93 -25.81
CA VAL A 144 25.47 -11.81 -25.34
C VAL A 144 25.90 -12.53 -24.07
N LEU A 145 24.93 -12.76 -23.19
CA LEU A 145 25.10 -13.55 -21.98
C LEU A 145 24.36 -14.88 -22.13
N SER A 146 24.96 -15.98 -21.69
CA SER A 146 24.27 -17.28 -21.63
C SER A 146 22.99 -17.16 -20.80
N THR A 147 21.91 -17.79 -21.27
CA THR A 147 20.67 -17.93 -20.49
C THR A 147 20.90 -18.79 -19.25
N GLU A 148 21.67 -19.86 -19.43
CA GLU A 148 22.11 -20.75 -18.35
C GLU A 148 23.07 -20.04 -17.39
N LYS A 149 22.92 -20.38 -16.11
CA LYS A 149 23.82 -20.01 -15.02
C LYS A 149 24.51 -21.28 -14.55
N PHE A 150 25.83 -21.23 -14.43
CA PHE A 150 26.65 -22.38 -14.05
C PHE A 150 27.04 -22.29 -12.58
N ASP A 151 26.71 -23.34 -11.84
CA ASP A 151 27.14 -23.50 -10.46
C ASP A 151 28.56 -24.10 -10.44
N GLY A 152 29.54 -23.24 -10.17
CA GLY A 152 30.95 -23.62 -10.14
C GLY A 152 31.71 -23.32 -11.43
N ARG A 153 32.98 -22.96 -11.25
CA ARG A 153 33.85 -22.48 -12.34
C ARG A 153 34.17 -23.57 -13.36
N GLU A 154 34.35 -24.81 -12.93
CA GLU A 154 34.69 -25.94 -13.82
C GLU A 154 33.61 -26.20 -14.88
N LYS A 155 32.33 -26.22 -14.47
CA LYS A 155 31.20 -26.38 -15.40
C LYS A 155 31.15 -25.22 -16.41
N ALA A 156 31.40 -24.01 -15.94
CA ALA A 156 31.45 -22.82 -16.80
C ALA A 156 32.64 -22.88 -17.79
N GLU A 157 33.82 -23.31 -17.34
CA GLU A 157 35.02 -23.45 -18.18
C GLU A 157 34.83 -24.56 -19.24
N ALA A 158 34.19 -25.68 -18.88
CA ALA A 158 33.87 -26.76 -19.82
C ALA A 158 32.88 -26.29 -20.90
N ALA A 159 31.77 -25.66 -20.51
CA ALA A 159 30.81 -25.08 -21.44
C ALA A 159 31.45 -23.98 -22.31
N ARG A 160 32.35 -23.17 -21.73
CA ARG A 160 33.12 -22.17 -22.47
C ARG A 160 34.02 -22.82 -23.53
N ALA A 161 34.69 -23.92 -23.20
CA ALA A 161 35.56 -24.63 -24.14
C ALA A 161 34.77 -25.19 -25.33
N GLU A 162 33.58 -25.73 -25.09
CA GLU A 162 32.67 -26.21 -26.13
C GLU A 162 32.22 -25.07 -27.07
N VAL A 163 31.80 -23.93 -26.51
CA VAL A 163 31.38 -22.76 -27.29
C VAL A 163 32.54 -22.18 -28.11
N ILE A 164 33.76 -22.12 -27.56
CA ILE A 164 34.96 -21.69 -28.30
C ILE A 164 35.29 -22.70 -29.41
N GLY A 165 35.13 -24.01 -29.13
CA GLY A 165 35.34 -25.09 -30.10
C GLY A 165 34.41 -25.01 -31.31
N ALA A 166 33.18 -24.54 -31.13
CA ALA A 166 32.22 -24.34 -32.21
C ALA A 166 32.64 -23.23 -33.21
N ARG A 167 33.52 -22.30 -32.79
CA ARG A 167 34.12 -21.18 -33.55
C ARG A 167 33.17 -20.18 -34.22
N THR A 168 31.91 -20.53 -34.39
CA THR A 168 30.90 -19.75 -35.08
C THR A 168 29.62 -19.74 -34.26
N VAL A 169 28.91 -18.62 -34.32
CA VAL A 169 27.60 -18.47 -33.68
C VAL A 169 26.60 -18.02 -34.74
N ARG A 170 25.38 -18.53 -34.65
CA ARG A 170 24.31 -18.22 -35.59
C ARG A 170 23.16 -17.57 -34.84
N VAL A 171 22.69 -16.45 -35.37
CA VAL A 171 21.43 -15.85 -34.91
C VAL A 171 20.28 -16.78 -35.33
N VAL A 172 19.61 -17.38 -34.35
CA VAL A 172 18.51 -18.32 -34.56
C VAL A 172 17.16 -17.62 -34.74
N ASN A 173 16.98 -16.46 -34.12
CA ASN A 173 15.75 -15.67 -34.23
C ASN A 173 16.06 -14.18 -34.04
N VAL A 174 15.32 -13.32 -34.75
CA VAL A 174 15.32 -11.86 -34.55
C VAL A 174 13.87 -11.43 -34.47
N GLU A 175 13.49 -10.86 -33.33
CA GLU A 175 12.17 -10.32 -33.12
C GLU A 175 12.27 -8.82 -32.85
N ARG A 176 11.52 -8.02 -33.62
CA ARG A 176 11.39 -6.58 -33.40
C ARG A 176 9.97 -6.31 -32.93
N LYS A 177 9.85 -5.73 -31.74
CA LYS A 177 8.58 -5.29 -31.17
C LYS A 177 8.60 -3.79 -30.96
N GLU A 178 7.57 -3.11 -31.45
CA GLU A 178 7.28 -1.76 -31.02
C GLU A 178 6.55 -1.84 -29.68
N ALA A 179 7.15 -1.25 -28.65
CA ALA A 179 6.51 -1.10 -27.35
C ALA A 179 6.06 0.35 -27.19
N ARG A 180 4.79 0.53 -26.81
CA ARG A 180 4.25 1.84 -26.43
C ARG A 180 4.09 1.89 -24.92
N GLU A 181 4.87 2.73 -24.28
CA GLU A 181 4.67 3.04 -22.87
C GLU A 181 3.53 4.06 -22.74
N GLN A 182 2.51 3.72 -21.96
CA GLN A 182 1.41 4.64 -21.70
C GLN A 182 1.83 5.66 -20.64
N PRO A 183 1.31 6.90 -20.70
CA PRO A 183 1.51 7.85 -19.61
C PRO A 183 0.97 7.24 -18.30
N PRO A 184 1.63 7.51 -17.16
CA PRO A 184 1.20 7.01 -15.88
C PRO A 184 -0.18 7.57 -15.51
N LEU A 185 -0.89 6.84 -14.64
CA LEU A 185 -2.14 7.32 -14.06
C LEU A 185 -1.89 8.52 -13.15
N LEU A 186 -2.95 9.27 -12.86
CA LEU A 186 -2.92 10.29 -11.80
C LEU A 186 -2.60 9.64 -10.45
N TYR A 187 -1.90 10.38 -9.60
CA TYR A 187 -1.48 9.89 -8.29
C TYR A 187 -2.67 9.51 -7.40
N ASP A 188 -2.57 8.34 -6.80
CA ASP A 188 -3.18 8.07 -5.50
C ASP A 188 -2.19 8.42 -4.38
N LEU A 189 -2.67 8.44 -3.13
CA LEU A 189 -1.84 8.83 -1.99
C LEU A 189 -0.63 7.90 -1.81
N THR A 190 -0.76 6.60 -2.08
CA THR A 190 0.32 5.62 -1.92
C THR A 190 1.42 5.81 -2.95
N THR A 191 1.05 6.05 -4.21
CA THR A 191 2.00 6.29 -5.30
C THR A 191 2.72 7.61 -5.07
N LEU A 192 2.00 8.67 -4.67
CA LEU A 192 2.60 9.95 -4.33
C LEU A 192 3.60 9.82 -3.17
N GLN A 193 3.24 9.09 -2.11
CA GLN A 193 4.14 8.82 -0.98
C GLN A 193 5.37 8.03 -1.41
N LYS A 194 5.22 7.07 -2.32
CA LYS A 194 6.34 6.26 -2.81
C LYS A 194 7.32 7.07 -3.66
N GLU A 195 6.84 7.98 -4.48
CA GLU A 195 7.69 8.79 -5.36
C GLU A 195 8.33 9.98 -4.65
N ALA A 196 7.72 10.48 -3.58
CA ALA A 196 8.26 11.60 -2.79
C ALA A 196 9.33 11.18 -1.75
N ASN A 197 9.44 9.89 -1.42
CA ASN A 197 10.44 9.33 -0.48
C ASN A 197 11.70 8.88 -1.21
#